data_AF-A0A4S2D015-F1
#
_entry.id   AF-A0A4S2D015-F1
#
_cell.length_a   1.000
_cell.length_b   1.000
_cell.length_c   1.000
_cell.angle_alpha   90.00
_cell.angle_beta   90.00
_cell.angle_gamma   90.00
#
_symmetry.space_group_name_H-M   'P 1'
#
loop_
_entity.id
_entity.type
_entity.pdbx_description
1 polymer ?
#
loop_
_entity_poly.entity_id
_entity_poly.type
_entity_poly.pdbx_seq_one_letter_code
_entity_poly.pdbx_strand_id
1 'polypeptide(L)'
;MPSYDCVQSSGASSDAELKKICEGLAATSAQMGGKAGQVTYMDACPSPSQGRCRQLFGLAFDGYYYERSADDLAGLPDSCTHGGGHWTTG
;
A
#
# COMPACT_ATOMS: atom_id res chain seq x y z
N MET A 1 -10.83 11.75 -8.73
CA MET A 1 -9.92 12.01 -7.59
C MET A 1 -8.73 11.08 -7.76
N PRO A 2 -7.50 11.46 -7.40
CA PRO A 2 -6.36 10.57 -7.54
C PRO A 2 -6.48 9.42 -6.53
N SER A 3 -6.40 8.17 -7.00
CA SER A 3 -6.26 7.02 -6.11
C SER A 3 -5.03 7.22 -5.23
N TYR A 4 -5.19 7.10 -3.92
CA TYR A 4 -4.07 7.06 -2.99
C TYR A 4 -4.12 5.75 -2.23
N ASP A 5 -2.95 5.16 -2.00
CA ASP A 5 -2.79 4.03 -1.08
C ASP A 5 -2.03 4.53 0.14
N CYS A 6 -2.23 3.87 1.27
CA CYS A 6 -1.53 4.17 2.50
C CYS A 6 -0.82 2.93 3.02
N VAL A 7 0.42 3.07 3.48
CA VAL A 7 1.18 1.99 4.11
C VAL A 7 1.38 2.35 5.58
N GLN A 8 1.07 1.41 6.46
CA GLN A 8 1.25 1.57 7.89
C GLN A 8 2.05 0.39 8.45
N SER A 9 2.96 0.65 9.38
CA SER A 9 3.63 -0.41 10.13
C SER A 9 2.60 -1.23 10.90
N SER A 10 2.64 -2.57 10.76
CA SER A 10 1.78 -3.49 11.53
C SER A 10 2.35 -3.78 12.93
N GLY A 11 3.40 -3.06 13.33
CA GLY A 11 4.16 -3.22 14.57
C GLY A 11 5.51 -3.90 14.32
N ALA A 12 6.56 -3.39 14.99
CA ALA A 12 7.97 -3.79 14.94
C ALA A 12 8.88 -3.13 13.87
N SER A 13 8.34 -2.34 12.93
CA SER A 13 9.16 -1.58 11.98
C SER A 13 9.37 -0.12 12.41
N SER A 14 10.56 0.41 12.10
CA SER A 14 10.94 1.80 12.35
C SER A 14 10.39 2.76 11.28
N ASP A 15 10.28 4.05 11.63
CA ASP A 15 9.91 5.11 10.68
C ASP A 15 10.85 5.16 9.47
N ALA A 16 12.13 4.82 9.64
CA ALA A 16 13.10 4.80 8.56
C ALA A 16 12.79 3.69 7.53
N GLU A 17 12.37 2.52 8.01
CA GLU A 17 11.94 1.42 7.13
C GLU A 17 10.63 1.75 6.43
N LEU A 18 9.68 2.36 7.14
CA LEU A 18 8.42 2.84 6.55
C LEU A 18 8.69 3.83 5.41
N LYS A 19 9.53 4.84 5.66
CA LYS A 19 9.94 5.84 4.65
C LYS A 19 10.55 5.18 3.41
N LYS A 20 11.49 4.26 3.63
CA LYS A 20 12.17 3.54 2.54
C LYS A 20 11.20 2.76 1.65
N ILE A 21 10.19 2.12 2.24
CA ILE A 21 9.19 1.36 1.48
C ILE A 21 8.25 2.30 0.73
N CYS A 22 7.76 3.37 1.38
CA CYS A 22 6.90 4.36 0.72
C CYS A 22 7.60 5.02 -0.47
N GLU A 23 8.87 5.40 -0.31
CA GLU A 23 9.70 5.97 -1.38
C GLU A 23 9.97 4.95 -2.50
N GLY A 24 10.24 3.69 -2.14
CA GLY A 24 10.43 2.60 -3.11
C GLY A 24 9.19 2.39 -3.98
N LEU A 25 8.00 2.34 -3.36
CA LEU A 25 6.71 2.21 -4.05
C LEU A 25 6.44 3.40 -4.96
N ALA A 26 6.67 4.63 -4.47
CA ALA A 26 6.50 5.83 -5.27
C ALA A 26 7.45 5.87 -6.48
N ALA A 27 8.68 5.35 -6.32
CA ALA A 27 9.65 5.25 -7.40
C ALA A 27 9.31 4.17 -8.43
N THR A 28 8.66 3.06 -8.04
CA THR A 28 8.24 2.01 -8.98
C THR A 28 7.33 2.56 -10.09
N SER A 29 6.43 3.49 -9.77
CA SER A 29 5.60 4.17 -10.77
C SER A 29 6.42 4.93 -11.82
N ALA A 30 7.55 5.52 -11.43
CA ALA A 30 8.46 6.17 -12.37
C ALA A 30 9.21 5.16 -13.26
N GLN A 31 9.59 4.01 -12.69
CA GLN A 31 10.30 2.96 -13.41
C GLN A 31 9.43 2.30 -14.49
N MET A 32 8.11 2.28 -14.31
CA MET A 32 7.15 1.78 -15.31
C MET A 32 6.75 2.83 -16.36
N GLY A 33 7.49 3.93 -16.48
CA GLY A 33 7.26 4.99 -17.47
C GLY A 33 6.22 6.04 -17.04
N GLY A 34 5.75 5.98 -15.80
CA GLY A 34 4.90 7.00 -15.18
C GLY A 34 5.72 8.12 -14.51
N LYS A 35 5.02 8.97 -13.74
CA LYS A 35 5.69 9.89 -12.80
C LYS A 35 5.90 9.17 -11.47
N ALA A 36 6.92 9.58 -10.72
CA ALA A 36 7.07 9.16 -9.34
C ALA A 36 5.81 9.57 -8.54
N GLY A 37 5.33 8.67 -7.69
CA GLY A 37 4.25 8.98 -6.75
C GLY A 37 4.66 10.11 -5.80
N GLN A 38 3.69 10.87 -5.32
CA GLN A 38 3.91 11.78 -4.20
C GLN A 38 3.74 11.00 -2.89
N VAL A 39 4.73 11.06 -2.00
CA VAL A 39 4.65 10.47 -0.66
C VAL A 39 4.32 11.56 0.35
N THR A 40 3.29 11.33 1.15
CA THR A 40 2.96 12.12 2.33
C THR A 40 2.98 11.22 3.56
N TYR A 41 3.32 11.77 4.73
CA TYR A 41 3.41 11.04 5.99
C TYR A 41 2.30 11.51 6.94
N MET A 42 1.73 10.56 7.68
CA MET A 42 0.64 10.78 8.62
C MET A 42 0.74 9.80 9.80
N ASP A 43 0.04 10.10 10.89
CA ASP A 43 0.12 9.28 12.12
C ASP A 43 -0.48 7.87 11.95
N ALA A 44 -1.55 7.75 11.15
CA ALA A 44 -2.21 6.47 10.86
C ALA A 44 -2.95 6.52 9.52
N CYS A 45 -3.09 5.36 8.87
CA CYS A 45 -3.89 5.24 7.66
C CYS A 45 -5.38 5.47 7.96
N PRO A 46 -6.10 6.23 7.12
CA PRO A 46 -7.52 6.50 7.31
C PRO A 46 -8.38 5.22 7.35
N SER A 47 -9.57 5.31 7.92
CA SER A 47 -10.55 4.23 7.88
C SER A 47 -11.96 4.79 7.60
N PRO A 48 -12.82 4.04 6.90
CA PRO A 48 -12.57 2.71 6.31
C PRO A 48 -11.78 2.78 4.99
N SER A 49 -11.03 1.72 4.67
CA SER A 49 -10.46 1.50 3.33
C SER A 49 -11.39 0.59 2.52
N GLN A 50 -11.22 0.50 1.19
CA GLN A 50 -11.97 -0.50 0.38
C GLN A 50 -11.39 -1.91 0.55
N GLY A 51 -10.11 -1.98 0.89
CA GLY A 51 -9.41 -3.22 1.17
C GLY A 51 -8.09 -2.96 1.85
N ARG A 52 -7.53 -4.01 2.43
CA ARG A 52 -6.24 -3.99 3.11
C ARG A 52 -5.46 -5.25 2.78
N CYS A 53 -4.22 -5.08 2.32
CA CYS A 53 -3.23 -6.15 2.27
C CYS A 53 -2.43 -6.12 3.56
N ARG A 54 -2.67 -7.10 4.45
CA ARG A 54 -1.85 -7.25 5.65
C ARG A 54 -0.52 -7.89 5.32
N GLN A 55 0.53 -7.49 6.03
CA GLN A 55 1.88 -8.00 5.81
C GLN A 55 2.34 -7.90 4.34
N LEU A 56 2.20 -6.70 3.77
CA LEU A 56 2.58 -6.36 2.41
C LEU A 56 4.01 -6.86 2.09
N PHE A 57 4.14 -7.61 1.00
CA PHE A 57 5.40 -8.25 0.60
C PHE A 57 6.00 -9.22 1.64
N GLY A 58 5.19 -9.74 2.56
CA GLY A 58 5.63 -10.55 3.69
C GLY A 58 6.34 -9.75 4.80
N LEU A 59 6.33 -8.42 4.72
CA LEU A 59 6.96 -7.52 5.69
C LEU A 59 5.97 -7.09 6.77
N ALA A 60 6.44 -6.45 7.84
CA ALA A 60 5.61 -5.94 8.93
C ALA A 60 4.91 -4.60 8.59
N PHE A 61 4.30 -4.53 7.41
CA PHE A 61 3.56 -3.37 6.93
C PHE A 61 2.21 -3.80 6.36
N ASP A 62 1.19 -2.98 6.56
CA ASP A 62 -0.13 -3.16 5.98
C ASP A 62 -0.36 -2.09 4.91
N GLY A 63 -0.82 -2.50 3.73
CA GLY A 63 -1.24 -1.62 2.63
C GLY A 63 -2.75 -1.42 2.63
N TYR A 64 -3.22 -0.19 2.65
CA TYR A 64 -4.61 0.22 2.62
C TYR A 64 -4.94 0.86 1.28
N TYR A 65 -6.01 0.42 0.64
CA TYR A 65 -6.38 0.83 -0.71
C TYR A 65 -7.67 1.66 -0.69
N TYR A 66 -7.64 2.82 -1.37
CA TYR A 66 -8.74 3.76 -1.43
C TYR A 66 -8.98 4.20 -2.87
N GLU A 67 -10.22 4.59 -3.16
CA GLU A 67 -10.67 5.09 -4.45
C GLU A 67 -10.25 4.22 -5.66
N ARG A 68 -10.13 2.91 -5.44
CA ARG A 68 -9.88 1.92 -6.48
C ARG A 68 -11.15 1.69 -7.29
N SER A 69 -11.00 1.60 -8.61
CA SER A 69 -12.06 1.13 -9.49
C SER A 69 -12.41 -0.33 -9.13
N ALA A 70 -13.60 -0.79 -9.52
CA ALA A 70 -14.00 -2.17 -9.25
C ALA A 70 -13.03 -3.19 -9.89
N ASP A 71 -12.56 -2.90 -11.10
CA ASP A 71 -11.62 -3.76 -11.83
C ASP A 71 -10.24 -3.78 -11.16
N ASP A 72 -9.72 -2.62 -10.73
CA ASP A 72 -8.45 -2.56 -10.00
C ASP A 72 -8.54 -3.28 -8.66
N LEU A 73 -9.63 -3.06 -7.91
CA LEU A 73 -9.86 -3.65 -6.60
C LEU A 73 -9.94 -5.18 -6.67
N ALA A 74 -10.51 -5.73 -7.74
CA ALA A 74 -10.65 -7.17 -7.95
C ALA A 74 -9.29 -7.89 -8.11
N GLY A 75 -8.27 -7.21 -8.64
CA GLY A 75 -6.93 -7.79 -8.83
C GLY A 75 -6.01 -7.70 -7.60
N LEU A 76 -6.34 -6.84 -6.63
CA LEU A 76 -5.50 -6.62 -5.44
C LEU A 76 -5.39 -7.84 -4.48
N PRO A 77 -6.44 -8.65 -4.24
CA PRO A 77 -6.32 -9.84 -3.38
C PRO A 77 -5.26 -10.83 -3.87
N ASP A 78 -5.25 -11.11 -5.17
CA ASP A 78 -4.29 -12.03 -5.78
C ASP A 78 -2.88 -11.47 -5.72
N SER A 79 -2.71 -10.18 -6.05
CA SER A 79 -1.42 -9.48 -5.93
C SER A 79 -0.89 -9.49 -4.49
N CYS A 80 -1.75 -9.21 -3.52
CA CYS A 80 -1.41 -9.26 -2.09
C CYS A 80 -0.94 -10.64 -1.67
N THR A 81 -1.69 -11.69 -2.04
CA THR A 81 -1.37 -13.07 -1.68
C THR A 81 -0.09 -13.55 -2.37
N HIS A 82 0.11 -13.20 -3.63
CA HIS A 82 1.33 -13.53 -4.38
C HIS A 82 2.57 -12.86 -3.77
N GLY A 83 2.42 -11.65 -3.22
CA GLY A 83 3.45 -10.97 -2.45
C GLY A 83 3.71 -11.58 -1.06
N GLY A 84 2.98 -12.60 -0.64
CA GLY A 84 3.10 -13.21 0.69
C GLY A 84 2.34 -12.48 1.80
N GLY A 85 1.45 -11.56 1.44
CA GLY A 85 0.53 -10.89 2.36
C GLY A 85 -0.81 -11.59 2.49
N HIS A 86 -1.71 -10.99 3.29
CA HIS A 86 -3.05 -11.48 3.54
C HIS A 86 -4.10 -10.40 3.27
N TRP A 87 -4.92 -10.61 2.25
CA TRP A 87 -5.99 -9.69 1.91
C TRP A 87 -7.11 -9.67 2.96
N THR A 88 -7.67 -8.49 3.21
CA THR A 88 -8.87 -8.26 4.03
C THR A 88 -9.73 -7.23 3.32
N THR A 89 -11.01 -7.51 3.17
CA THR A 89 -12.00 -6.56 2.63
C THR A 89 -12.34 -5.51 3.69
N GLY A 90 -12.55 -4.27 3.27
CA GLY A 90 -13.01 -3.17 4.13
C GLY A 90 -14.51 -3.16 4.37
#